data_AF-A0A7J2YMY9-F1
#
_entry.id   AF-A0A7J2YMY9-F1
#
_cell.length_a   1.000
_cell.length_b   1.000
_cell.length_c   1.000
_cell.angle_alpha   90.00
_cell.angle_beta   90.00
_cell.angle_gamma   90.00
#
_symmetry.space_group_name_H-M   'P 1'
#
loop_
_entity.id
_entity.type
_entity.pdbx_description
1 polymer ?
#
loop_
_entity_poly.entity_id
_entity_poly.type
_entity_poly.pdbx_seq_one_letter_code
_entity_poly.pdbx_strand_id
1 'polypeptide(L)' 'AMKPEHAVEKVYAELGSKHRVKRLHIKIVNVEEIQPQDIENPLLKKLITGEEELGKQK' A
#
# COMPACT_ATOMS: atom_id res chain seq x y z
N ALA A 1 0.90 -1.60 7.04
CA ALA A 1 2.05 -2.53 6.93
C ALA A 1 3.23 -1.85 7.62
N MET A 2 3.91 -2.51 8.56
CA MET A 2 4.97 -1.86 9.36
C MET A 2 6.39 -2.06 8.82
N LYS A 3 6.53 -2.88 7.78
CA LYS A 3 7.82 -3.19 7.15
C LYS A 3 7.66 -3.27 5.62
N PRO A 4 8.71 -2.98 4.84
CA PRO A 4 8.64 -3.00 3.38
C PRO A 4 8.33 -4.39 2.80
N GLU A 5 8.71 -5.47 3.47
CA GLU A 5 8.45 -6.84 3.00
C GLU A 5 6.94 -7.11 2.89
N HIS A 6 6.16 -6.63 3.85
CA HIS A 6 4.70 -6.78 3.83
C HIS A 6 4.05 -6.00 2.68
N ALA A 7 4.61 -4.86 2.28
CA ALA A 7 4.12 -4.11 1.12
C ALA A 7 4.35 -4.91 -0.17
N VAL A 8 5.54 -5.49 -0.32
CA VAL A 8 5.91 -6.34 -1.46
C VAL A 8 5.01 -7.58 -1.56
N GLU A 9 4.76 -8.27 -0.44
CA GLU A 9 3.86 -9.44 -0.42
C GLU A 9 2.44 -9.09 -0.85
N LYS A 10 1.91 -7.95 -0.39
CA LYS A 10 0.58 -7.50 -0.76
C LYS A 10 0.46 -7.19 -2.25
N VAL A 11 1.48 -6.55 -2.83
CA VAL A 11 1.56 -6.31 -4.28
C VAL A 11 1.51 -7.62 -5.06
N TYR A 12 2.27 -8.64 -4.65
CA TYR A 12 2.23 -9.95 -5.31
C TYR A 12 0.86 -10.62 -5.21
N ALA A 13 0.19 -10.55 -4.06
CA ALA A 13 -1.13 -11.13 -3.86
C ALA A 13 -2.20 -10.44 -4.73
N GLU A 14 -2.21 -9.10 -4.75
CA GLU A 14 -3.19 -8.33 -5.53
C GLU A 14 -2.98 -8.49 -7.03
N LEU A 15 -1.74 -8.41 -7.51
CA LEU A 15 -1.44 -8.59 -8.94
C LEU A 15 -1.77 -10.02 -9.39
N GLY A 16 -1.39 -11.02 -8.60
CA GLY A 16 -1.68 -12.42 -8.91
C GLY A 16 -3.17 -12.73 -8.95
N SER A 17 -3.95 -12.21 -7.99
CA SER A 17 -5.40 -12.42 -7.93
C SER A 17 -6.14 -11.68 -9.06
N LYS A 18 -5.87 -10.38 -9.23
CA LYS A 18 -6.62 -9.53 -10.15
C LYS A 18 -6.24 -9.75 -11.62
N HIS A 19 -4.98 -10.08 -11.89
CA HIS A 19 -4.45 -10.17 -13.25
C HIS A 19 -3.96 -11.58 -13.64
N ARG A 20 -4.11 -12.57 -12.74
CA ARG A 20 -3.71 -13.99 -12.97
C ARG A 20 -2.25 -14.14 -13.41
N VAL A 21 -1.37 -13.31 -12.87
CA VAL A 21 0.05 -13.27 -13.20
C VAL A 21 0.89 -13.99 -12.13
N LYS A 22 1.92 -14.72 -12.56
CA LYS A 22 2.87 -15.38 -11.66
C LYS A 22 3.88 -14.36 -11.13
N ARG A 23 4.38 -14.57 -9.90
CA ARG A 23 5.38 -13.71 -9.27
C ARG A 23 6.62 -13.48 -10.15
N LEU A 24 7.07 -14.51 -10.87
CA LEU A 24 8.23 -14.44 -11.74
C LEU A 24 8.09 -13.45 -12.92
N HIS A 25 6.87 -13.02 -13.25
CA HIS A 25 6.62 -12.01 -14.29
C HIS A 25 6.44 -10.59 -13.73
N ILE A 26 6.40 -10.42 -12.40
CA ILE A 26 6.24 -9.11 -11.76
C ILE A 26 7.63 -8.58 -11.41
N LYS A 27 7.99 -7.41 -11.95
CA LYS A 27 9.22 -6.69 -11.60
C LYS A 27 8.87 -5.46 -10.78
N ILE A 28 9.27 -5.44 -9.52
CA ILE A 28 9.16 -4.27 -8.65
C ILE A 28 10.36 -3.35 -8.94
N VAL A 29 10.08 -2.10 -9.32
CA VAL A 29 11.12 -1.13 -9.74
C VAL A 29 11.68 -0.37 -8.54
N ASN A 30 10.82 0.06 -7.62
CA ASN A 30 11.20 0.79 -6.41
C ASN A 30 10.21 0.46 -5.28
N VAL A 31 10.68 0.54 -4.04
CA VAL A 31 9.87 0.49 -2.82
C VAL A 31 10.38 1.58 -1.89
N GLU A 32 9.55 2.58 -1.64
CA GLU A 32 9.88 3.73 -0.80
C GLU A 32 8.77 4.01 0.21
N GLU A 33 9.16 4.52 1.37
CA GLU A 33 8.22 4.97 2.40
C GLU A 33 7.87 6.43 2.14
N ILE A 34 6.57 6.71 1.96
CA ILE A 34 6.05 8.05 1.67
C ILE A 34 5.29 8.61 2.86
N GLN A 35 5.32 9.93 3.04
CA GLN A 35 4.53 10.62 4.06
C GLN A 35 3.05 10.68 3.65
N PRO A 36 2.10 10.76 4.61
CA PRO A 36 0.67 10.88 4.31
C PRO A 36 0.27 12.04 3.38
N GLN A 37 1.11 13.08 3.34
CA GLN A 37 0.91 14.29 2.53
C GLN A 37 1.13 14.01 1.04
N ASP A 38 2.06 13.11 0.70
CA ASP A 38 2.51 12.78 -0.65
C ASP A 38 1.66 11.67 -1.30
N ILE A 39 0.60 11.22 -0.63
CA ILE A 39 -0.29 10.19 -1.17
C ILE A 39 -1.12 10.77 -2.32
N GLU A 40 -0.82 10.31 -3.53
CA GLU A 40 -1.52 10.72 -4.75
C GLU A 40 -2.93 10.13 -4.86
N ASN A 41 -3.13 8.89 -4.38
CA ASN A 41 -4.42 8.21 -4.51
C ASN A 41 -5.46 8.80 -3.54
N PRO A 42 -6.55 9.41 -4.03
CA PRO A 42 -7.53 10.07 -3.18
C PRO A 42 -8.26 9.12 -2.22
N LEU A 43 -8.41 7.84 -2.59
CA LEU A 43 -9.03 6.84 -1.72
C LEU A 43 -8.11 6.47 -0.56
N LEU A 44 -6.82 6.29 -0.83
CA LEU A 44 -5.83 6.00 0.21
C LEU A 44 -5.64 7.19 1.16
N LYS A 45 -5.64 8.41 0.61
CA LYS A 45 -5.55 9.64 1.41
C LYS A 45 -6.73 9.77 2.38
N LYS A 46 -7.95 9.49 1.91
CA LYS A 46 -9.15 9.48 2.76
C LYS A 46 -9.12 8.41 3.83
N LEU A 47 -8.59 7.22 3.53
CA LEU A 47 -8.47 6.14 4.50
C LEU A 47 -7.51 6.51 5.63
N ILE A 48 -6.34 7.06 5.29
CA ILE A 48 -5.32 7.42 6.29
C ILE A 48 -5.72 8.65 7.10
N THR A 49 -6.20 9.72 6.45
CA THR A 49 -6.70 10.90 7.16
C THR A 49 -7.98 10.60 7.96
N GLY A 50 -8.80 9.66 7.51
CA GLY A 50 -9.96 9.17 8.27
C GLY A 50 -9.57 8.34 9.50
N GLU A 51 -8.45 7.62 9.46
CA GLU A 51 -7.87 6.93 10.62
C GLU A 51 -7.28 7.92 11.65
N GLU A 52 -6.75 9.08 11.23
CA GLU A 52 -6.27 10.12 12.16
C GLU A 52 -7.38 10.67 13.08
N GLU A 53 -8.64 10.68 12.64
CA GLU A 53 -9.78 11.09 13.47
C GLU A 53 -10.14 10.02 14.53
N LEU A 54 -9.92 8.72 14.25
CA LEU A 54 -10.15 7.65 15.22
C LEU A 54 -9.03 7.56 16.29
N GLY A 55 -7.81 7.97 15.94
CA GLY A 55 -6.66 7.97 16.86
C GLY A 55 -6.63 9.13 17.86
N LYS A 56 -7.42 10.19 17.65
CA LYS A 56 -7.55 11.33 18.58
C LYS A 56 -8.58 11.13 19.69
N GLN A 57 -9.30 10.01 19.68
CA GLN A 57 -10.12 9.56 20.81
C GLN A 57 -9.34 8.58 21.67
N LYS A 58 -8.30 9.04 22.37
CA LYS A 58 -7.81 8.42 23.62
C LYS A 58 -6.92 9.36 24.40
#